data_AF-A0A455SBI9-F1
#
_entry.id   AF-A0A455SBI9-F1
#
_cell.length_a   1.000
_cell.length_b   1.000
_cell.length_c   1.000
_cell.angle_alpha   90.00
_cell.angle_beta   90.00
_cell.angle_gamma   90.00
#
_symmetry.space_group_name_H-M   'P 1'
#
loop_
_entity.id
_entity.type
_entity.pdbx_description
1 polymer ?
#
loop_
_entity_poly.entity_id
_entity_poly.type
_entity_poly.pdbx_seq_one_letter_code
_entity_poly.pdbx_strand_id
1 'polypeptide(L)' 'MAGNLHLPNLTCILVNNHSSTRDLGDMAAKLTSFGWTSTTINGRDHEQIYQALIQQDPTRPTAVIADIAR' A
#
# COMPACT_ATOMS: atom_id res chain seq x y z
N MET A 1 8.46 2.11 11.59
CA MET A 1 9.94 1.94 11.52
C MET A 1 10.45 1.94 10.09
N ALA A 2 9.92 1.12 9.16
CA ALA A 2 10.47 1.00 7.81
C ALA A 2 10.57 2.32 7.01
N GLY A 3 9.58 3.21 7.10
CA GLY A 3 9.67 4.54 6.46
C GLY A 3 10.84 5.35 7.00
N ASN A 4 11.00 5.44 8.32
CA ASN A 4 12.15 6.12 8.95
C ASN A 4 13.50 5.47 8.62
N LEU A 5 13.51 4.15 8.38
CA LEU A 5 14.72 3.41 8.02
C LEU A 5 15.03 3.46 6.52
N HIS A 6 14.19 4.11 5.70
CA HIS A 6 14.38 4.25 4.26
C HIS A 6 14.70 2.90 3.60
N LEU A 7 13.76 1.95 3.67
CA LEU A 7 13.90 0.61 3.09
C LEU A 7 13.29 0.56 1.67
N PRO A 8 13.98 0.99 0.60
CA PRO A 8 13.38 1.09 -0.74
C PRO A 8 12.97 -0.25 -1.34
N ASN A 9 13.64 -1.33 -0.93
CA ASN A 9 13.37 -2.68 -1.43
C ASN A 9 12.28 -3.42 -0.63
N LEU A 10 11.62 -2.73 0.31
CA LEU A 10 10.49 -3.31 1.06
C LEU A 10 9.17 -2.88 0.43
N THR A 11 8.39 -3.87 -0.01
CA THR A 11 7.01 -3.68 -0.45
C THR A 11 6.05 -4.39 0.51
N CYS A 12 5.03 -3.69 0.97
CA CYS A 12 3.92 -4.23 1.74
C CYS A 12 2.64 -4.18 0.92
N ILE A 13 1.92 -5.29 0.84
CA ILE A 13 0.59 -5.35 0.21
C ILE A 13 -0.44 -5.49 1.33
N LEU A 14 -1.31 -4.49 1.45
CA LEU A 14 -2.42 -4.50 2.39
C LEU A 14 -3.71 -4.84 1.64
N VAL A 15 -4.30 -5.99 1.94
CA VAL A 15 -5.56 -6.42 1.33
C VAL A 15 -6.73 -5.89 2.16
N ASN A 16 -7.47 -4.93 1.61
CA ASN A 16 -8.72 -4.44 2.20
C ASN A 16 -9.90 -5.23 1.63
N ASN A 17 -10.28 -6.31 2.31
CA ASN A 17 -11.44 -7.13 1.97
C ASN A 17 -12.70 -6.77 2.77
N HIS A 18 -12.72 -5.63 3.45
CA HIS A 18 -13.82 -5.15 4.30
C HIS A 18 -14.29 -6.15 5.36
N SER A 19 -13.42 -7.07 5.81
CA SER A 19 -13.74 -8.03 6.87
C SER A 19 -13.43 -7.52 8.29
N SER A 20 -12.73 -6.39 8.41
CA SER A 20 -12.42 -5.76 9.70
C SER A 20 -13.69 -5.27 10.37
N THR A 21 -13.85 -5.58 11.67
CA THR A 21 -14.91 -5.03 12.53
C THR A 21 -14.63 -3.60 12.98
N ARG A 22 -13.42 -3.09 12.73
CA ARG A 22 -12.98 -1.75 13.10
C ARG A 22 -12.76 -0.92 11.85
N ASP A 23 -13.22 0.32 11.89
CA ASP A 23 -12.85 1.32 10.89
C ASP A 23 -11.37 1.72 11.10
N LEU A 24 -10.56 1.45 10.08
CA LEU A 24 -9.15 1.79 10.06
C LEU A 24 -8.89 3.11 9.31
N GLY A 25 -9.91 3.75 8.75
CA GLY A 25 -9.81 4.97 7.94
C GLY A 25 -8.93 4.78 6.70
N ASP A 26 -8.43 5.89 6.17
CA ASP A 26 -7.56 5.89 4.99
C ASP A 26 -6.14 5.38 5.34
N MET A 27 -5.89 4.10 5.03
CA MET A 27 -4.60 3.46 5.28
C MET A 27 -3.48 3.99 4.39
N ALA A 28 -3.78 4.48 3.18
CA ALA A 28 -2.78 5.07 2.30
C ALA A 28 -2.28 6.39 2.89
N ALA A 29 -3.20 7.28 3.30
CA ALA A 29 -2.84 8.53 3.97
C ALA A 29 -2.03 8.28 5.25
N LYS A 30 -2.43 7.30 6.06
CA LYS A 30 -1.70 6.92 7.28
C LYS A 30 -0.28 6.45 6.97
N LEU A 31 -0.10 5.51 6.04
CA LEU A 31 1.24 5.00 5.71
C LEU A 31 2.12 6.07 5.08
N THR A 32 1.56 6.94 4.24
CA THR A 32 2.27 8.10 3.70
C THR A 32 2.80 9.00 4.82
N SER A 33 2.00 9.26 5.86
CA SER A 33 2.44 10.05 7.03
C SER A 33 3.58 9.39 7.82
N PHE A 34 3.74 8.07 7.71
CA PHE A 34 4.85 7.31 8.30
C PHE A 34 6.05 7.13 7.37
N GLY A 35 6.14 7.90 6.28
CA GLY A 35 7.29 7.91 5.38
C GLY A 35 7.29 6.80 4.31
N TRP A 36 6.13 6.23 4.01
CA TRP A 36 5.98 5.26 2.91
C TRP A 36 5.52 5.96 1.64
N THR A 37 5.81 5.36 0.50
CA THR A 37 5.11 5.67 -0.76
C THR A 37 3.92 4.73 -0.87
N SER A 38 2.70 5.26 -0.81
CA SER A 38 1.48 4.44 -0.78
C SER A 38 0.59 4.67 -1.99
N THR A 39 0.00 3.61 -2.53
CA THR A 39 -0.99 3.67 -3.60
C THR A 39 -2.17 2.74 -3.31
N THR A 40 -3.38 3.16 -3.68
CA THR A 40 -4.59 2.33 -3.58
C THR A 40 -4.97 1.86 -4.97
N ILE A 41 -5.25 0.56 -5.10
CA ILE A 41 -5.59 -0.09 -6.37
C ILE A 41 -6.84 -0.97 -6.20
N ASN A 42 -7.49 -1.30 -7.32
CA ASN A 42 -8.43 -2.41 -7.35
C ASN A 42 -7.68 -3.74 -7.25
N GLY A 43 -7.85 -4.47 -6.15
CA GLY A 43 -7.17 -5.74 -5.90
C GLY A 43 -7.66 -6.91 -6.76
N ARG A 44 -8.62 -6.70 -7.66
CA ARG A 44 -9.01 -7.66 -8.71
C ARG A 44 -8.55 -7.26 -10.11
N ASP A 45 -7.93 -6.09 -10.27
CA ASP A 45 -7.40 -5.64 -11.55
C ASP A 45 -5.91 -6.01 -11.64
N HIS A 46 -5.60 -7.00 -12.46
CA HIS A 46 -4.23 -7.50 -12.62
C HIS A 46 -3.26 -6.45 -13.19
N GLU A 47 -3.74 -5.53 -14.02
CA GLU A 47 -2.89 -4.48 -14.57
C GLU A 47 -2.51 -3.49 -13.48
N GLN A 48 -3.47 -3.06 -12.66
CA GLN A 48 -3.17 -2.17 -11.53
C GLN A 48 -2.23 -2.82 -10.51
N ILE A 49 -2.39 -4.12 -10.26
CA ILE A 49 -1.47 -4.88 -9.39
C ILE A 49 -0.07 -4.88 -10.00
N TYR A 50 0.06 -5.21 -11.28
CA TYR A 50 1.35 -5.24 -11.95
C TYR A 50 2.05 -3.87 -11.90
N GLN A 51 1.35 -2.81 -12.29
CA GLN A 51 1.88 -1.44 -12.29
C GLN A 51 2.31 -1.00 -10.88
N ALA A 52 1.51 -1.28 -9.86
CA ALA A 52 1.84 -0.91 -8.48
C ALA A 52 3.06 -1.67 -7.93
N LEU A 53 3.33 -2.89 -8.40
CA LEU A 53 4.48 -3.69 -7.96
C LEU A 53 5.79 -3.30 -8.66
N ILE A 54 5.72 -2.84 -9.91
CA ILE A 54 6.92 -2.38 -10.63
C ILE A 54 7.25 -0.91 -10.38
N GLN A 55 6.28 -0.11 -9.93
CA GLN A 55 6.49 1.29 -9.57
C GLN A 55 7.01 1.41 -8.13
N GLN A 56 8.33 1.34 -7.98
CA GLN A 56 9.00 1.47 -6.69
C GLN A 56 9.57 2.87 -6.47
N ASP A 57 9.51 3.36 -5.24
CA ASP A 57 10.23 4.56 -4.81
C ASP A 57 11.70 4.20 -4.50
N PRO A 58 12.69 4.91 -5.07
CA PRO A 58 14.11 4.57 -4.88
C PRO A 58 14.62 4.84 -3.45
N THR A 59 13.82 5.50 -2.60
CA THR A 59 14.23 5.97 -1.27
C THR A 59 13.32 5.51 -0.13
N ARG A 60 12.09 5.08 -0.43
CA ARG A 60 11.06 4.79 0.56
C ARG A 60 10.48 3.39 0.37
N PRO A 61 10.06 2.72 1.45
CA PRO A 61 9.29 1.49 1.31
C PRO A 61 7.94 1.77 0.65
N THR A 62 7.45 0.79 -0.11
CA THR A 62 6.21 0.90 -0.89
C THR A 62 5.06 0.19 -0.17
N ALA A 63 3.90 0.82 -0.13
CA ALA A 63 2.66 0.23 0.37
C ALA A 63 1.60 0.21 -0.74
N VAL A 64 1.12 -0.98 -1.09
CA VAL A 64 0.04 -1.18 -2.05
C VAL A 64 -1.22 -1.58 -1.29
N ILE A 65 -2.24 -0.71 -1.28
CA ILE A 65 -3.52 -0.95 -0.65
C ILE A 65 -4.43 -1.55 -1.73
N ALA A 66 -4.61 -2.86 -1.69
CA ALA A 66 -5.46 -3.60 -2.61
C ALA A 66 -6.88 -3.64 -2.07
N ASP A 67 -7.76 -2.80 -2.63
CA ASP A 67 -9.17 -2.76 -2.27
C ASP A 67 -9.94 -3.85 -3.01
N ILE A 68 -10.67 -4.67 -2.25
CA ILE A 68 -11.50 -5.75 -2.76
C ILE A 68 -12.96 -5.32 -2.56
N ALA A 69 -13.37 -4.27 -3.28
CA ALA A 69 -14.75 -3.81 -3.33
C ALA A 69 -15.72 -4.97 -3.62
N ARG A 70 -16.89 -5.00 -2.99
CA ARG A 70 -17.77 -6.17 -3.07
C ARG A 70 -18.40 -6.38 -4.45
#